data_AF-A0A3N9UP14-F1
#
_entry.id   AF-A0A3N9UP14-F1
#
_cell.length_a   1.000
_cell.length_b   1.000
_cell.length_c   1.000
_cell.angle_alpha   90.00
_cell.angle_beta   90.00
_cell.angle_gamma   90.00
#
_symmetry.space_group_name_H-M   'P 1'
#
loop_
_entity.id
_entity.type
_entity.pdbx_description
1 polymer ?
#
loop_
_entity_poly.entity_id
_entity_poly.type
_entity_poly.pdbx_seq_one_letter_code
_entity_poly.pdbx_strand_id
1 'polypeptide(L)'
;GIGTYDQFKALFDKYSKEAGKEQYLIPYFIAAHPGTTDEDMLNLALWLKRNGFRADQVQAFLPSPMANATTMYHTGKNPLHRVGRDSEEVFIPKRMKQRRLHKAFLRYHDAENWPMLREALKQMGRADLIGNGKQHLVPSWQPAGTGLQAEGSRVNRKTKPFHTQHTGLPPQGQPGARRKPGPRPARNPPTRLK
;
A
#
# COMPACT_ATOMS: atom_id res chain seq x y z
N GLY A 1 -2.73 -18.53 13.73
CA GLY A 1 -2.52 -17.10 13.42
C GLY A 1 -2.69 -16.27 14.68
N ILE A 2 -3.85 -15.63 14.85
CA ILE A 2 -4.14 -14.75 16.00
C ILE A 2 -4.04 -15.48 17.35
N GLY A 3 -4.61 -16.69 17.47
CA GLY A 3 -4.50 -17.46 18.72
C GLY A 3 -3.05 -17.79 19.11
N THR A 4 -2.16 -17.97 18.13
CA THR A 4 -0.72 -18.18 18.37
C THR A 4 -0.06 -16.90 18.88
N TYR A 5 -0.47 -15.73 18.38
CA TYR A 5 0.01 -14.44 18.89
C TYR A 5 -0.42 -14.22 20.34
N ASP A 6 -1.67 -14.51 20.70
CA ASP A 6 -2.16 -14.34 22.07
C ASP A 6 -1.42 -15.25 23.07
N GLN A 7 -1.15 -16.51 22.67
CA GLN A 7 -0.32 -17.44 23.44
C GLN A 7 1.12 -16.92 23.60
N PHE A 8 1.72 -16.43 22.52
CA PHE A 8 3.05 -15.84 22.56
C PHE A 8 3.09 -14.61 23.47
N LYS A 9 2.09 -13.72 23.39
CA LYS A 9 1.99 -12.54 24.24
C LYS A 9 1.92 -12.92 25.72
N ALA A 10 1.09 -13.89 26.08
CA ALA A 10 0.99 -14.35 27.46
C ALA A 10 2.33 -14.88 28.01
N LEU A 11 3.06 -15.65 27.19
CA LEU A 11 4.40 -16.14 27.56
C LEU A 11 5.42 -15.01 27.64
N PHE A 12 5.42 -14.10 26.67
CA PHE A 12 6.31 -12.94 26.64
C PHE A 12 6.12 -12.07 27.87
N ASP A 13 4.89 -11.65 28.17
CA ASP A 13 4.58 -10.79 29.32
C ASP A 13 5.01 -11.45 30.65
N LYS A 14 4.76 -12.77 30.78
CA LYS A 14 5.19 -13.55 31.94
C LYS A 14 6.70 -13.51 32.12
N TYR A 15 7.46 -13.88 31.09
CA TYR A 15 8.92 -13.99 31.19
C TYR A 15 9.63 -12.63 31.23
N SER A 16 9.08 -11.59 30.61
CA SER A 16 9.59 -10.21 30.76
C SER A 16 9.48 -9.73 32.21
N LYS A 17 8.35 -10.03 32.87
CA LYS A 17 8.15 -9.72 34.29
C LYS A 17 9.09 -10.51 35.19
N GLU A 18 9.26 -11.81 34.95
CA GLU A 18 10.20 -12.66 35.71
C GLU A 18 11.65 -12.18 35.54
N ALA A 19 12.03 -11.72 34.36
CA ALA A 19 13.36 -11.17 34.09
C ALA A 19 13.56 -9.73 34.60
N GLY A 20 12.52 -9.09 35.17
CA GLY A 20 12.57 -7.70 35.63
C GLY A 20 12.80 -6.68 34.50
N LYS A 21 12.42 -7.00 33.26
CA LYS A 21 12.64 -6.13 32.10
C LYS A 21 11.34 -5.48 31.66
N GLU A 22 11.40 -4.18 31.39
CA GLU A 22 10.33 -3.46 30.69
C GLU A 22 10.47 -3.71 29.18
N GLN A 23 9.76 -4.72 28.68
CA GLN A 23 9.73 -5.07 27.26
C GLN A 23 8.31 -4.96 26.75
N TYR A 24 8.17 -4.54 25.49
CA TYR A 24 6.87 -4.29 24.88
C TYR A 24 6.79 -4.98 23.53
N LEU A 25 5.62 -5.52 23.22
CA LEU A 25 5.35 -6.08 21.90
C LEU A 25 4.98 -4.97 20.93
N ILE A 26 5.78 -4.85 19.87
CA ILE A 26 5.48 -4.01 18.72
C ILE A 26 5.09 -4.93 17.57
N PRO A 27 3.79 -5.11 17.28
CA PRO A 27 3.37 -6.02 16.24
C PRO A 27 3.64 -5.42 14.85
N TYR A 28 4.20 -6.24 13.95
CA TYR A 28 4.42 -5.92 12.55
C TYR A 28 3.47 -6.73 11.66
N PHE A 29 2.65 -6.05 10.86
CA PHE A 29 1.64 -6.68 10.02
C PHE A 29 1.99 -6.56 8.54
N ILE A 30 1.85 -7.67 7.81
CA ILE A 30 2.10 -7.75 6.38
C ILE A 30 0.77 -8.04 5.67
N ALA A 31 0.37 -7.15 4.76
CA ALA A 31 -0.80 -7.38 3.92
C ALA A 31 -0.47 -8.33 2.75
N ALA A 32 -1.48 -8.96 2.15
CA ALA A 32 -1.33 -9.74 0.93
C ALA A 32 -0.30 -10.89 0.98
N HIS A 33 -0.18 -11.52 2.15
CA HIS A 33 0.66 -12.71 2.31
C HIS A 33 0.05 -13.91 1.52
N PRO A 34 0.87 -14.80 0.93
CA PRO A 34 0.39 -16.06 0.37
C PRO A 34 -0.37 -16.91 1.40
N GLY A 35 -1.47 -17.51 0.98
CA GLY A 35 -2.38 -18.26 1.84
C GLY A 35 -3.39 -17.39 2.60
N THR A 36 -3.42 -16.08 2.35
CA THR A 36 -4.35 -15.16 3.01
C THR A 36 -5.50 -14.75 2.10
N THR A 37 -6.72 -14.96 2.58
CA THR A 37 -7.97 -14.57 1.91
C THR A 37 -8.44 -13.17 2.36
N ASP A 38 -9.46 -12.65 1.68
CA ASP A 38 -10.09 -11.39 2.08
C ASP A 38 -10.79 -11.53 3.45
N GLU A 39 -11.31 -12.71 3.76
CA GLU A 39 -11.92 -13.02 5.06
C GLU A 39 -10.90 -13.05 6.20
N ASP A 40 -9.71 -13.60 5.97
CA ASP A 40 -8.61 -13.56 6.95
C ASP A 40 -8.20 -12.13 7.29
N MET A 41 -8.11 -11.26 6.27
CA MET A 41 -7.79 -9.85 6.44
C MET A 41 -8.90 -9.08 7.16
N LEU A 42 -10.16 -9.40 6.88
CA LEU A 42 -11.29 -8.87 7.63
C LEU A 42 -11.21 -9.27 9.12
N ASN A 43 -11.00 -10.55 9.40
CA ASN A 43 -10.90 -11.05 10.78
C ASN A 43 -9.72 -10.42 11.54
N LEU A 44 -8.58 -10.23 10.86
CA LEU A 44 -7.45 -9.50 11.41
C LEU A 44 -7.78 -8.04 11.69
N ALA A 45 -8.48 -7.35 10.78
CA ALA A 45 -8.91 -5.96 11.00
C ALA A 45 -9.84 -5.82 12.22
N LEU A 46 -10.77 -6.76 12.40
CA LEU A 46 -11.63 -6.82 13.58
C LEU A 46 -10.83 -7.05 14.86
N TRP A 47 -9.86 -7.96 14.83
CA TRP A 47 -8.98 -8.19 15.96
C TRP A 47 -8.14 -6.95 16.31
N LEU A 48 -7.57 -6.27 15.31
CA LEU A 48 -6.85 -5.01 15.51
C LEU A 48 -7.72 -3.97 16.19
N LYS A 49 -8.96 -3.77 15.70
CA LYS A 49 -9.90 -2.83 16.27
C LYS A 49 -10.28 -3.16 17.70
N ARG A 50 -10.55 -4.44 18.01
CA ARG A 50 -10.88 -4.90 19.37
C ARG A 50 -9.74 -4.70 20.37
N ASN A 51 -8.50 -4.84 19.91
CA ASN A 51 -7.30 -4.66 20.74
C ASN A 51 -6.74 -3.23 20.72
N GLY A 52 -7.43 -2.29 20.08
CA GLY A 52 -7.01 -0.88 20.03
C GLY A 52 -5.79 -0.59 19.15
N PHE A 53 -5.39 -1.53 18.28
CA PHE A 53 -4.28 -1.33 17.36
C PHE A 53 -4.71 -0.52 16.13
N ARG A 54 -3.87 0.46 15.75
CA ARG A 54 -3.99 1.27 14.54
C ARG A 54 -2.64 1.28 13.84
N ALA A 55 -2.50 0.47 12.79
CA ALA A 55 -1.26 0.38 12.04
C ALA A 55 -1.19 1.50 10.99
N ASP A 56 -0.32 2.49 11.16
CA ASP A 56 -0.16 3.54 10.15
C ASP A 56 0.72 3.08 8.99
N GLN A 57 1.77 2.33 9.29
CA GLN A 57 2.65 1.75 8.28
C GLN A 57 2.30 0.28 8.06
N VAL A 58 1.77 -0.02 6.89
CA VAL A 58 1.47 -1.38 6.44
C VAL A 58 2.19 -1.63 5.13
N GLN A 59 3.03 -2.66 5.12
CA GLN A 59 3.69 -3.13 3.90
C GLN A 59 2.92 -4.32 3.33
N ALA A 60 2.71 -4.29 2.01
CA ALA A 60 2.24 -5.47 1.30
C ALA A 60 3.40 -6.44 1.09
N PHE A 61 3.13 -7.74 1.20
CA PHE A 61 4.10 -8.80 0.94
C PHE A 61 4.81 -8.55 -0.39
N LEU A 62 6.14 -8.63 -0.32
CA LEU A 62 7.04 -8.58 -1.46
C LEU A 62 7.86 -9.88 -1.41
N PRO A 63 7.81 -10.73 -2.46
CA PRO A 63 8.56 -11.98 -2.47
C PRO A 63 10.06 -11.68 -2.37
N SER A 64 10.66 -12.03 -1.24
CA SER A 64 12.11 -12.00 -1.02
C SER A 64 12.72 -13.37 -1.27
N PRO A 65 13.92 -13.48 -1.87
CA PRO A 65 14.61 -14.77 -2.00
C PRO A 65 14.75 -15.49 -0.65
N MET A 66 14.89 -16.82 -0.71
CA MET A 66 15.13 -17.69 0.46
C MET A 66 14.03 -17.67 1.54
N ALA A 67 12.81 -17.25 1.21
CA ALA A 67 11.66 -17.28 2.13
C ALA A 67 10.61 -18.32 1.69
N ASN A 68 10.08 -19.09 2.65
CA ASN A 68 9.01 -20.07 2.39
C ASN A 68 7.76 -19.42 1.76
N ALA A 69 7.40 -18.23 2.21
CA ALA A 69 6.30 -17.46 1.62
C ALA A 69 6.56 -17.12 0.14
N THR A 70 7.80 -16.87 -0.25
CA THR A 70 8.16 -16.64 -1.65
C THR A 70 8.01 -17.91 -2.47
N THR A 71 8.39 -19.07 -1.92
CA THR A 71 8.10 -20.36 -2.54
C THR A 71 6.60 -20.52 -2.75
N MET A 72 5.77 -20.28 -1.71
CA MET A 72 4.31 -20.30 -1.83
C MET A 72 3.79 -19.34 -2.92
N TYR A 73 4.33 -18.11 -2.98
CA TYR A 73 3.94 -17.09 -3.95
C TYR A 73 4.18 -17.52 -5.41
N HIS A 74 5.28 -18.25 -5.66
CA HIS A 74 5.64 -18.69 -7.01
C HIS A 74 5.01 -20.03 -7.38
N THR A 75 4.94 -20.98 -6.46
CA THR A 75 4.46 -22.35 -6.74
C THR A 75 2.96 -22.53 -6.51
N GLY A 76 2.33 -21.69 -5.67
CA GLY A 76 0.96 -21.93 -5.22
C GLY A 76 0.81 -23.17 -4.34
N LYS A 77 1.90 -23.68 -3.76
CA LYS A 77 1.92 -24.87 -2.89
C LYS A 77 2.56 -24.54 -1.55
N ASN A 78 2.15 -25.24 -0.50
CA ASN A 78 2.71 -25.08 0.83
C ASN A 78 4.00 -25.95 0.97
N PRO A 79 5.19 -25.33 1.08
CA PRO A 79 6.46 -26.06 1.16
C PRO A 79 6.71 -26.71 2.53
N LEU A 80 5.88 -26.43 3.55
CA LEU A 80 6.01 -27.04 4.88
C LEU A 80 5.49 -28.48 4.92
N HIS A 81 4.78 -28.91 3.88
CA HIS A 81 4.25 -30.25 3.73
C HIS A 81 4.77 -30.91 2.44
N ARG A 82 4.66 -32.23 2.37
CA ARG A 82 5.07 -32.98 1.17
C ARG A 82 4.23 -32.53 -0.03
N VAL A 83 4.89 -31.97 -1.04
CA VAL A 83 4.24 -31.55 -2.29
C VAL A 83 4.07 -32.78 -3.20
N GLY A 84 2.83 -33.05 -3.60
CA GLY A 84 2.45 -34.15 -4.47
C GLY A 84 1.25 -33.77 -5.34
N ARG A 85 0.67 -34.74 -6.05
CA ARG A 85 -0.46 -34.50 -6.96
C ARG A 85 -1.69 -33.93 -6.26
N ASP A 86 -1.96 -34.40 -5.04
CA ASP A 86 -3.12 -34.02 -4.23
C ASP A 86 -2.77 -32.96 -3.16
N SER A 87 -1.65 -32.25 -3.33
CA SER A 87 -1.24 -31.20 -2.40
C SER A 87 -2.18 -30.01 -2.44
N GLU A 88 -2.45 -29.43 -1.26
CA GLU A 88 -3.27 -28.22 -1.12
C GLU A 88 -2.77 -27.09 -2.03
N GLU A 89 -3.70 -26.35 -2.61
CA GLU A 89 -3.41 -25.12 -3.33
C GLU A 89 -3.45 -23.92 -2.39
N VAL A 90 -2.38 -23.14 -2.42
CA VAL A 90 -2.25 -21.92 -1.65
C VAL A 90 -2.79 -20.76 -2.48
N PHE A 91 -3.82 -20.10 -1.96
CA PHE A 91 -4.34 -18.87 -2.56
C PHE A 91 -3.29 -17.75 -2.51
N ILE A 92 -3.10 -17.00 -3.61
CA ILE A 92 -2.11 -15.91 -3.65
C ILE A 92 -2.77 -14.60 -4.12
N PRO A 93 -2.79 -13.55 -3.29
CA PRO A 93 -3.34 -12.25 -3.66
C PRO A 93 -2.39 -11.47 -4.59
N LYS A 94 -2.33 -11.85 -5.87
CA LYS A 94 -1.46 -11.20 -6.88
C LYS A 94 -2.05 -9.90 -7.43
N ARG A 95 -3.38 -9.80 -7.51
CA ARG A 95 -4.07 -8.68 -8.16
C ARG A 95 -3.94 -7.40 -7.35
N MET A 96 -3.61 -6.29 -8.00
CA MET A 96 -3.42 -4.99 -7.32
C MET A 96 -4.64 -4.53 -6.53
N LYS A 97 -5.87 -4.72 -7.05
CA LYS A 97 -7.11 -4.39 -6.32
C LYS A 97 -7.19 -5.16 -4.99
N GLN A 98 -6.89 -6.46 -5.01
CA GLN A 98 -6.94 -7.29 -3.82
C GLN A 98 -5.82 -6.95 -2.83
N ARG A 99 -4.60 -6.72 -3.31
CA ARG A 99 -3.48 -6.29 -2.45
C ARG A 99 -3.79 -4.96 -1.74
N ARG A 100 -4.42 -4.02 -2.45
CA ARG A 100 -4.90 -2.76 -1.88
C ARG A 100 -6.02 -2.98 -0.85
N LEU A 101 -6.96 -3.88 -1.12
CA LEU A 101 -8.01 -4.24 -0.17
C LEU A 101 -7.43 -4.84 1.12
N HIS A 102 -6.48 -5.79 1.02
CA HIS A 102 -5.82 -6.38 2.19
C HIS A 102 -5.12 -5.32 3.04
N LYS A 103 -4.44 -4.38 2.39
CA LYS A 103 -3.80 -3.26 3.07
C LYS A 103 -4.82 -2.31 3.71
N ALA A 104 -5.92 -2.02 3.03
CA ALA A 104 -7.01 -1.21 3.55
C ALA A 104 -7.63 -1.81 4.81
N PHE A 105 -7.78 -3.14 4.90
CA PHE A 105 -8.25 -3.82 6.10
C PHE A 105 -7.34 -3.56 7.31
N LEU A 106 -6.03 -3.64 7.13
CA LEU A 106 -5.06 -3.36 8.22
C LEU A 106 -5.05 -1.88 8.63
N ARG A 107 -5.39 -0.98 7.69
CA ARG A 107 -5.53 0.47 7.92
C ARG A 107 -7.01 0.89 8.00
N TYR A 108 -7.83 0.13 8.72
CA TYR A 108 -9.29 0.35 8.79
C TYR A 108 -9.69 1.74 9.33
N HIS A 109 -8.82 2.38 10.11
CA HIS A 109 -9.05 3.71 10.68
C HIS A 109 -8.83 4.84 9.67
N ASP A 110 -8.15 4.58 8.56
CA ASP A 110 -7.89 5.59 7.54
C ASP A 110 -9.14 5.83 6.68
N ALA A 111 -9.63 7.07 6.70
CA ALA A 111 -10.84 7.45 6.00
C ALA A 111 -10.74 7.30 4.47
N GLU A 112 -9.54 7.38 3.90
CA GLU A 112 -9.34 7.14 2.45
C GLU A 112 -9.77 5.72 2.04
N ASN A 113 -9.68 4.77 2.97
CA ASN A 113 -9.99 3.37 2.69
C ASN A 113 -11.49 3.03 2.87
N TRP A 114 -12.27 3.87 3.55
CA TRP A 114 -13.66 3.53 3.91
C TRP A 114 -14.58 3.23 2.73
N PRO A 115 -14.52 3.94 1.58
CA PRO A 115 -15.34 3.57 0.43
C PRO A 115 -15.07 2.16 -0.08
N MET A 116 -13.79 1.79 -0.22
CA MET A 116 -13.36 0.45 -0.64
C MET A 116 -13.77 -0.62 0.36
N LEU A 117 -13.58 -0.35 1.66
CA LEU A 117 -13.95 -1.28 2.72
C LEU A 117 -15.46 -1.51 2.78
N ARG A 118 -16.27 -0.46 2.64
CA ARG A 118 -17.74 -0.60 2.58
C ARG A 118 -18.19 -1.43 1.38
N GLU A 119 -17.58 -1.24 0.21
CA GLU A 119 -17.89 -2.04 -0.98
C GLU A 119 -17.54 -3.52 -0.75
N ALA A 120 -16.33 -3.80 -0.25
CA ALA A 120 -15.88 -5.15 0.05
C ALA A 120 -16.75 -5.84 1.10
N LEU A 121 -17.07 -5.15 2.21
CA LEU A 121 -17.94 -5.67 3.25
C LEU A 121 -19.32 -6.04 2.72
N LYS A 122 -19.91 -5.23 1.84
CA LYS A 122 -21.18 -5.57 1.18
C LYS A 122 -21.05 -6.81 0.29
N GLN A 123 -19.98 -6.91 -0.51
CA GLN A 123 -19.72 -8.07 -1.37
C GLN A 123 -19.50 -9.36 -0.56
N MET A 124 -18.92 -9.25 0.63
CA MET A 124 -18.71 -10.36 1.56
C MET A 124 -19.95 -10.70 2.41
N GLY A 125 -21.08 -10.00 2.23
CA GLY A 125 -22.28 -10.20 3.05
C GLY A 125 -22.14 -9.69 4.50
N ARG A 126 -21.12 -8.87 4.77
CA ARG A 126 -20.77 -8.32 6.10
C ARG A 126 -21.15 -6.85 6.27
N ALA A 127 -22.31 -6.48 5.73
CA ALA A 127 -22.84 -5.12 5.88
C ALA A 127 -23.13 -4.75 7.35
N ASP A 128 -23.28 -5.75 8.23
CA ASP A 128 -23.39 -5.60 9.69
C ASP A 128 -22.18 -4.87 10.31
N LEU A 129 -21.03 -4.86 9.63
CA LEU A 129 -19.82 -4.19 10.08
C LEU A 129 -19.73 -2.71 9.62
N ILE A 130 -20.79 -2.18 9.02
CA ILE A 130 -20.85 -0.78 8.57
C ILE A 130 -21.77 0.01 9.50
N GLY A 131 -21.21 0.98 10.23
CA GLY A 131 -21.97 1.81 11.16
C GLY A 131 -21.10 2.57 12.13
N ASN A 132 -21.71 3.42 12.96
CA ASN A 132 -20.98 4.38 13.79
C ASN A 132 -20.70 3.88 15.23
N GLY A 133 -21.20 2.68 15.57
CA GLY A 133 -20.94 2.04 16.87
C GLY A 133 -19.59 1.32 16.96
N LYS A 134 -19.17 0.99 18.19
CA LYS A 134 -17.86 0.34 18.49
C LYS A 134 -17.67 -1.02 17.79
N GLN A 135 -18.76 -1.75 17.55
CA GLN A 135 -18.76 -3.08 16.93
C GLN A 135 -18.53 -3.09 15.42
N HIS A 136 -18.82 -1.97 14.75
CA HIS A 136 -18.64 -1.85 13.29
C HIS A 136 -17.16 -1.72 12.97
N LEU A 137 -16.73 -2.10 11.77
CA LEU A 137 -15.34 -1.90 11.33
C LEU A 137 -15.14 -0.46 10.82
N VAL A 138 -16.01 0.00 9.93
CA VAL A 138 -15.97 1.33 9.29
C VAL A 138 -17.31 2.07 9.45
N PRO A 139 -17.30 3.42 9.49
CA PRO A 139 -18.53 4.20 9.60
C PRO A 139 -19.33 4.24 8.29
N SER A 140 -20.60 4.62 8.40
CA SER A 140 -21.50 4.78 7.26
C SER A 140 -21.27 6.08 6.47
N TRP A 141 -20.62 7.08 7.08
CA TRP A 141 -20.37 8.39 6.49
C TRP A 141 -18.93 8.52 5.94
N GLN A 142 -18.67 9.59 5.20
CA GLN A 142 -17.35 9.94 4.66
C GLN A 142 -16.98 11.38 5.04
N PRO A 143 -15.79 11.64 5.62
CA PRO A 143 -15.32 13.00 5.86
C PRO A 143 -15.09 13.74 4.55
N ALA A 144 -15.41 15.04 4.53
CA ALA A 144 -15.14 15.89 3.37
C ALA A 144 -13.65 15.84 2.98
N GLY A 145 -13.38 15.70 1.69
CA GLY A 145 -12.01 15.65 1.15
C GLY A 145 -11.32 14.29 1.23
N THR A 146 -11.97 13.26 1.79
CA THR A 146 -11.40 11.90 1.88
C THR A 146 -12.14 10.89 1.00
N GLY A 147 -11.48 9.78 0.67
CA GLY A 147 -12.06 8.69 -0.13
C GLY A 147 -11.97 8.92 -1.64
N LEU A 148 -11.29 9.99 -2.04
CA LEU A 148 -11.06 10.37 -3.45
C LEU A 148 -9.69 9.91 -3.94
N GLN A 149 -8.74 9.68 -3.02
CA GLN A 149 -7.36 9.35 -3.37
C GLN A 149 -7.16 7.84 -3.27
N ALA A 150 -6.92 7.21 -4.42
CA ALA A 150 -6.39 5.86 -4.42
C ALA A 150 -4.96 5.89 -3.89
N GLU A 151 -4.62 4.96 -3.00
CA GLU A 151 -3.24 4.77 -2.58
C GLU A 151 -2.31 4.59 -3.80
N GLY A 152 -1.24 5.39 -3.87
CA GLY A 152 -0.32 5.45 -5.01
C GLY A 152 -0.70 6.48 -6.10
N SER A 153 -1.86 7.13 -6.01
CA SER A 153 -2.17 8.29 -6.84
C SER A 153 -1.22 9.42 -6.49
N ARG A 154 -0.30 9.71 -7.40
CA ARG A 154 0.49 10.94 -7.36
C ARG A 154 -0.49 12.09 -7.47
N VAL A 155 -0.72 12.81 -6.37
CA VAL A 155 -1.35 14.11 -6.42
C VAL A 155 -0.47 14.94 -7.35
N ASN A 156 -1.03 15.38 -8.48
CA ASN A 156 -0.38 16.31 -9.39
C ASN A 156 -0.37 17.70 -8.75
N ARG A 157 0.15 17.79 -7.53
CA ARG A 157 0.53 19.05 -6.90
C ARG A 157 1.65 19.53 -7.80
N LYS A 158 1.53 20.73 -8.37
CA LYS A 158 2.62 21.40 -9.10
C LYS A 158 3.84 21.44 -8.17
N THR A 159 4.63 20.38 -8.17
CA THR A 159 5.82 20.24 -7.36
C THR A 159 6.84 21.15 -8.01
N LYS A 160 7.26 22.18 -7.27
CA LYS A 160 8.43 22.94 -7.67
C LYS A 160 9.57 21.92 -7.85
N PRO A 161 10.30 21.92 -8.98
CA PRO A 161 11.40 20.98 -9.17
C PRO A 161 12.36 21.11 -7.99
N PHE A 162 12.61 20.00 -7.31
CA PHE A 162 13.58 19.94 -6.23
C PHE A 162 14.97 19.87 -6.87
N HIS A 163 15.71 20.98 -6.83
CA HIS A 163 17.08 21.01 -7.32
C HIS A 163 17.98 20.27 -6.34
N THR A 164 18.45 19.08 -6.73
CA THR A 164 19.55 18.41 -6.03
C THR A 164 20.83 19.18 -6.33
N GLN A 165 21.48 19.73 -5.29
CA GLN A 165 22.76 20.44 -5.43
C GLN A 165 23.90 19.44 -5.63
N HIS A 166 23.99 18.75 -6.79
CA HIS A 166 25.20 18.02 -7.13
C HIS A 166 25.51 18.04 -8.62
N THR A 167 26.82 18.16 -8.86
CA THR A 167 27.62 18.39 -10.07
C THR A 167 27.32 19.71 -10.80
N GLY A 168 28.33 20.59 -10.84
CA GLY A 168 28.30 21.97 -11.35
C GLY A 168 28.09 22.10 -12.87
N LEU A 169 27.13 21.36 -13.41
CA LEU A 169 26.62 21.54 -14.75
C LEU A 169 25.40 22.47 -14.69
N PRO A 170 25.35 23.54 -15.51
CA PRO A 170 24.20 24.43 -15.52
C PRO A 170 22.94 23.67 -15.96
N PRO A 171 21.76 23.97 -15.36
CA PRO A 171 20.52 23.28 -15.65
C PRO A 171 20.12 23.44 -17.11
N GLN A 172 20.07 22.32 -17.83
CA GLN A 172 19.61 22.29 -19.23
C GLN A 172 18.08 22.39 -19.24
N GLY A 173 17.57 23.62 -19.28
CA GLY A 173 16.12 23.85 -19.19
C GLY A 173 15.65 25.29 -19.30
N GLN A 174 16.45 26.22 -19.81
CA GLN A 174 15.90 27.52 -20.24
C GLN A 174 15.30 27.35 -21.64
N PRO A 175 14.00 27.59 -21.85
CA PRO A 175 13.47 27.74 -23.20
C PRO A 175 14.15 28.94 -23.83
N GLY A 176 14.95 28.70 -24.87
CA GLY A 176 15.71 29.73 -25.57
C GLY A 176 14.79 30.89 -25.96
N ALA A 177 15.18 32.10 -25.55
CA ALA A 177 14.54 33.33 -25.98
C ALA A 177 14.45 33.31 -27.52
N ARG A 178 13.23 33.25 -28.06
CA ARG A 178 12.98 33.39 -29.49
C ARG A 178 13.51 34.77 -29.91
N ARG A 179 14.68 34.79 -30.57
CA ARG A 179 15.18 35.98 -31.28
C ARG A 179 14.14 36.35 -32.35
N LYS A 180 13.58 37.56 -32.28
CA LYS A 180 12.72 38.12 -33.33
C LYS A 180 13.54 38.19 -34.64
N PRO A 181 13.00 37.79 -35.80
CA PRO A 181 13.70 38.00 -37.07
C PRO A 181 13.82 39.50 -37.35
N GLY A 182 15.04 39.97 -37.63
CA GLY A 182 15.29 41.34 -38.08
C GLY A 182 14.74 41.58 -39.51
N PRO A 183 14.53 42.84 -39.90
CA PRO A 183 13.94 43.17 -41.20
C PRO A 183 14.84 42.72 -42.37
N ARG A 184 14.23 42.20 -43.42
CA ARG A 184 14.91 41.74 -44.64
C ARG A 184 15.51 42.92 -45.42
N PRO A 185 16.75 42.84 -45.92
CA PRO A 185 17.32 43.90 -46.76
C PRO A 185 16.67 43.91 -48.15
N ALA A 186 16.52 45.11 -48.71
CA ALA A 186 15.91 45.37 -50.01
C ALA A 186 16.77 44.83 -51.18
N ARG A 187 16.09 44.40 -52.24
CA ARG A 187 16.66 43.73 -53.42
C ARG A 187 17.05 44.79 -54.47
N ASN A 188 18.34 44.94 -54.77
CA ASN A 188 18.78 45.77 -55.89
C ASN A 188 18.66 45.01 -57.24
N PRO A 189 18.31 45.70 -58.34
CA PRO A 189 18.09 45.08 -59.64
C PRO A 189 19.40 44.71 -60.37
N PRO A 190 19.37 43.72 -61.28
CA PRO A 190 20.58 43.17 -61.90
C PRO A 190 21.17 44.06 -63.00
N THR A 191 22.49 44.24 -62.95
CA THR A 191 23.28 44.92 -63.98
C THR A 191 23.51 43.99 -65.18
N ARG A 192 23.26 44.51 -66.38
CA ARG A 192 23.38 43.83 -67.69
C ARG A 192 24.87 43.80 -68.10
N LEU A 193 25.43 42.62 -68.37
CA LEU A 193 26.75 42.47 -69.00
C LEU A 193 26.62 42.60 -70.53
N LYS A 194 27.59 43.29 -71.14
CA LYS A 194 27.89 43.22 -72.57
C LYS A 194 28.89 42.11 -72.82
#